data_AF-A0A834H140-F1
#
_entry.id   AF-A0A834H140-F1
#
_cell.length_a   1.000
_cell.length_b   1.000
_cell.length_c   1.000
_cell.angle_alpha   90.00
_cell.angle_beta   90.00
_cell.angle_gamma   90.00
#
_symmetry.space_group_name_H-M   'P 1'
#
loop_
_entity.id
_entity.type
_entity.pdbx_description
1 polymer ?
#
loop_
_entity_poly.entity_id
_entity_poly.type
_entity_poly.pdbx_seq_one_letter_code
_entity_poly.pdbx_strand_id
1 'polypeptide(L)'
;MKRWAVKEVGLVYEMNKRTTHGLNSIGVTMDSEAAISTSEQTAAPNAGSARGYEVIDATKAELEKICPEVVSCVDILAVSARDTSFAVGGPSWTVKFGRKDSTTASRDLANSDLPFFGSNVNQLIANFARKGLSARDVVALSGAHTIGQAQCSTFSDRINSNGSDIDAGFASTRTRVVAGMQI
;
A
#
# COMPACT_ATOMS: atom_id res chain seq x y z
N MET A 1 5.91 0.04 15.44
CA MET A 1 4.90 0.96 14.89
C MET A 1 5.29 2.44 15.01
N LYS A 2 5.38 3.03 16.21
CA LYS A 2 5.78 4.46 16.37
C LYS A 2 7.12 4.85 15.71
N ARG A 3 8.11 3.94 15.67
CA ARG A 3 9.40 4.17 14.96
C ARG A 3 9.32 4.02 13.43
N TRP A 4 8.26 3.42 12.92
CA TRP A 4 8.08 3.07 11.49
C TRP A 4 7.14 4.00 10.74
N ALA A 5 6.24 4.67 11.47
CA ALA A 5 5.22 5.54 10.90
C ALA A 5 5.78 6.70 10.05
N VAL A 6 7.05 7.07 10.27
CA VAL A 6 7.73 8.17 9.58
C VAL A 6 8.12 7.82 8.14
N LYS A 7 8.05 6.56 7.70
CA LYS A 7 8.57 6.19 6.38
C LYS A 7 7.56 6.24 5.23
N GLU A 8 6.45 5.48 5.11
CA GLU A 8 5.99 5.13 3.71
C GLU A 8 4.47 5.06 3.45
N VAL A 9 4.04 5.51 2.25
CA VAL A 9 2.64 5.69 1.78
C VAL A 9 2.00 4.46 1.16
N GLY A 10 2.76 3.43 0.81
CA GLY A 10 2.20 2.25 0.14
C GLY A 10 1.21 1.46 1.01
N LEU A 11 1.28 1.60 2.33
CA LEU A 11 0.58 0.72 3.26
C LEU A 11 -0.84 1.19 3.60
N VAL A 12 -1.13 2.50 3.66
CA VAL A 12 -2.45 2.99 4.11
C VAL A 12 -3.56 2.70 3.09
N TYR A 13 -3.24 2.73 1.79
CA TYR A 13 -4.19 2.37 0.73
C TYR A 13 -4.49 0.86 0.73
N GLU A 14 -3.47 0.01 0.93
CA GLU A 14 -3.62 -1.44 0.96
C GLU A 14 -4.23 -1.99 2.25
N MET A 15 -3.97 -1.34 3.39
CA MET A 15 -4.40 -1.80 4.70
C MET A 15 -5.87 -1.50 5.01
N ASN A 16 -6.47 -0.47 4.41
CA ASN A 16 -7.82 -0.04 4.83
C ASN A 16 -8.95 -0.90 4.24
N LYS A 17 -8.70 -1.69 3.18
CA LYS A 17 -9.80 -2.36 2.42
C LYS A 17 -9.56 -3.78 1.89
N ARG A 18 -8.42 -4.42 2.17
CA ARG A 18 -8.21 -5.85 1.86
C ARG A 18 -8.90 -6.75 2.90
N THR A 19 -10.23 -6.73 2.94
CA THR A 19 -11.08 -7.64 3.72
C THR A 19 -11.54 -8.87 2.95
N THR A 20 -11.13 -9.05 1.68
CA THR A 20 -11.58 -10.20 0.87
C THR A 20 -10.48 -10.97 0.14
N HIS A 21 -9.25 -10.47 0.05
CA HIS A 21 -8.17 -11.20 -0.65
C HIS A 21 -6.80 -10.99 0.00
N GLY A 22 -6.23 -12.09 0.48
CA GLY A 22 -4.79 -12.37 0.43
C GLY A 22 -3.86 -11.45 1.22
N LEU A 23 -3.79 -11.62 2.55
CA LEU A 23 -2.67 -11.10 3.35
C LEU A 23 -2.01 -12.19 4.21
N ASN A 24 -1.89 -13.41 3.65
CA ASN A 24 -0.84 -14.34 4.08
C ASN A 24 0.50 -14.11 3.38
N SER A 25 0.55 -13.18 2.43
CA SER A 25 1.77 -12.78 1.73
C SER A 25 2.64 -11.81 2.54
N ILE A 26 2.28 -11.46 3.78
CA ILE A 26 3.10 -10.57 4.62
C ILE A 26 3.95 -11.31 5.66
N GLY A 27 3.95 -12.64 5.61
CA GLY A 27 5.00 -13.47 6.16
C GLY A 27 4.48 -14.51 7.15
N VAL A 28 4.55 -15.75 6.70
CA VAL A 28 5.25 -16.89 7.30
C VAL A 28 4.91 -18.07 6.37
N THR A 29 5.92 -18.44 5.59
CA THR A 29 6.06 -19.67 4.81
C THR A 29 4.95 -20.00 3.80
N MET A 30 5.14 -19.55 2.57
CA MET A 30 4.90 -20.46 1.46
C MET A 30 6.24 -20.69 0.74
N ASP A 31 7.06 -21.57 1.30
CA ASP A 31 8.42 -21.89 0.85
C ASP A 31 8.43 -22.81 -0.40
N SER A 32 7.60 -22.51 -1.39
CA SER A 32 7.58 -23.23 -2.66
C SER A 32 7.70 -22.27 -3.83
N GLU A 33 8.43 -22.66 -4.87
CA GLU A 33 8.55 -21.88 -6.12
C GLU A 33 7.17 -21.58 -6.76
N ALA A 34 6.19 -22.48 -6.55
CA ALA A 34 4.80 -22.29 -6.95
C ALA A 34 4.11 -21.14 -6.18
N ALA A 35 4.47 -20.92 -4.92
CA ALA A 35 3.94 -19.81 -4.13
C ALA A 35 4.65 -18.48 -4.42
N ILE A 36 5.92 -18.51 -4.80
CA ILE A 36 6.64 -17.30 -5.25
C ILE A 36 6.02 -16.78 -6.55
N SER A 37 5.74 -17.66 -7.52
CA SER A 37 5.16 -17.27 -8.82
C SER A 37 3.72 -16.74 -8.74
N THR A 38 2.96 -17.13 -7.69
CA THR A 38 1.58 -16.68 -7.42
C THR A 38 1.50 -15.57 -6.37
N SER A 39 2.64 -15.20 -5.77
CA SER A 39 2.72 -14.16 -4.73
C SER A 39 2.33 -12.79 -5.26
N GLU A 40 1.47 -12.11 -4.52
CA GLU A 40 1.09 -10.72 -4.80
C GLU A 40 2.26 -9.74 -4.65
N GLN A 41 3.32 -10.11 -3.91
CA GLN A 41 4.52 -9.28 -3.82
C GLN A 41 5.22 -9.13 -5.19
N THR A 42 5.02 -10.10 -6.09
CA THR A 42 5.60 -10.08 -7.45
C THR A 42 4.68 -9.40 -8.48
N ALA A 43 3.49 -8.96 -8.08
CA ALA A 43 2.61 -8.18 -8.95
C ALA A 43 3.26 -6.84 -9.30
N ALA A 44 3.02 -6.33 -10.51
CA ALA A 44 3.61 -5.09 -11.00
C ALA A 44 3.49 -3.88 -10.04
N PRO A 45 2.34 -3.62 -9.38
CA PRO A 45 2.23 -2.51 -8.41
C PRO A 45 3.02 -2.72 -7.10
N ASN A 46 3.39 -3.96 -6.76
CA ASN A 46 4.04 -4.31 -5.50
C ASN A 46 5.54 -4.57 -5.65
N ALA A 47 5.96 -5.16 -6.78
CA ALA A 47 7.34 -5.59 -7.01
C ALA A 47 8.30 -4.40 -6.95
N GLY A 48 9.28 -4.47 -6.03
CA GLY A 48 10.23 -3.38 -5.78
C GLY A 48 9.60 -2.12 -5.19
N SER A 49 8.35 -2.17 -4.72
CA SER A 49 7.59 -1.03 -4.19
C SER A 49 7.05 -1.30 -2.78
N ALA A 50 6.22 -2.31 -2.59
CA ALA A 50 5.63 -2.64 -1.28
C ALA A 50 6.72 -3.17 -0.32
N ARG A 51 6.64 -2.77 0.96
CA ARG A 51 7.70 -2.95 1.97
C ARG A 51 7.16 -2.88 3.40
N GLY A 52 8.00 -3.24 4.38
CA GLY A 52 7.64 -3.29 5.80
C GLY A 52 7.06 -4.63 6.24
N TYR A 53 7.27 -5.69 5.46
CA TYR A 53 6.82 -7.05 5.75
C TYR A 53 7.42 -7.57 7.07
N GLU A 54 8.72 -7.35 7.25
CA GLU A 54 9.49 -7.73 8.43
C GLU A 54 8.97 -7.13 9.73
N VAL A 55 8.30 -5.98 9.66
CA VAL A 55 7.70 -5.32 10.82
C VAL A 55 6.43 -6.04 11.26
N ILE A 56 5.65 -6.50 10.28
CA ILE A 56 4.42 -7.23 10.53
C ILE A 56 4.76 -8.63 11.04
N ASP A 57 5.77 -9.29 10.47
CA ASP A 57 6.31 -10.56 10.97
C ASP A 57 6.78 -10.46 12.42
N ALA A 58 7.60 -9.45 12.73
CA ALA A 58 8.05 -9.22 14.10
C ALA A 58 6.87 -8.95 15.05
N THR A 59 5.86 -8.19 14.59
CA THR A 59 4.66 -7.91 15.39
C THR A 59 3.85 -9.18 15.64
N LYS A 60 3.66 -10.01 14.62
CA LYS A 60 2.98 -11.30 14.73
C LYS A 60 3.73 -12.23 15.70
N ALA A 61 5.05 -12.34 15.56
CA ALA A 61 5.88 -13.16 16.43
C ALA A 61 5.78 -12.75 17.92
N GLU A 62 5.73 -11.45 18.22
CA GLU A 62 5.52 -10.99 19.61
C GLU A 62 4.09 -11.27 20.10
N LEU A 63 3.08 -11.10 19.24
CA LEU A 63 1.69 -11.40 19.61
C LEU A 63 1.47 -12.89 19.85
N GLU A 64 2.10 -13.78 19.09
CA GLU A 64 2.00 -15.22 19.27
C GLU A 64 2.60 -15.70 20.61
N LYS A 65 3.55 -14.95 21.20
CA LYS A 65 4.05 -15.25 22.56
C LYS A 65 3.03 -14.93 23.65
N ILE A 66 2.12 -13.99 23.39
CA ILE A 66 1.17 -13.46 24.37
C ILE A 66 -0.19 -14.16 24.22
N CYS A 67 -0.66 -14.30 22.99
CA CYS A 67 -1.95 -14.86 22.64
C CYS A 67 -1.83 -15.75 21.39
N PRO A 68 -1.36 -17.01 21.56
CA PRO A 68 -1.16 -17.94 20.47
C PRO A 68 -2.43 -18.16 19.63
N GLU A 69 -2.31 -18.06 18.31
CA GLU A 69 -3.36 -18.30 17.32
C GLU A 69 -4.62 -17.43 17.45
N VAL A 70 -4.54 -16.30 18.16
CA VAL A 70 -5.69 -15.41 18.40
C VAL A 70 -5.78 -14.28 17.36
N VAL A 71 -4.66 -13.61 17.06
CA VAL A 71 -4.68 -12.38 16.26
C VAL A 71 -4.27 -12.68 14.82
N SER A 72 -5.15 -12.43 13.85
CA SER A 72 -4.87 -12.63 12.43
C SER A 72 -3.89 -11.59 11.88
N CYS A 73 -3.10 -11.97 10.88
CA CYS A 73 -2.16 -11.07 10.19
C CYS A 73 -2.89 -9.88 9.54
N VAL A 74 -4.07 -10.12 8.97
CA VAL A 74 -4.91 -9.05 8.40
C VAL A 74 -5.42 -8.05 9.45
N ASP A 75 -5.70 -8.47 10.68
CA ASP A 75 -6.07 -7.54 11.77
C ASP A 75 -4.85 -6.77 12.30
N ILE A 76 -3.65 -7.38 12.32
CA ILE A 76 -2.39 -6.67 12.60
C ILE A 76 -2.19 -5.54 11.60
N LEU A 77 -2.42 -5.80 10.31
CA LEU A 77 -2.30 -4.79 9.26
C LEU A 77 -3.30 -3.64 9.42
N ALA A 78 -4.57 -3.96 9.76
CA ALA A 78 -5.59 -2.95 10.00
C ALA A 78 -5.25 -2.03 11.20
N VAL A 79 -4.76 -2.61 12.30
CA VAL A 79 -4.28 -1.83 13.45
C VAL A 79 -3.03 -1.03 13.09
N SER A 80 -2.15 -1.60 12.26
CA SER A 80 -0.92 -0.95 11.83
C SER A 80 -1.15 0.31 11.01
N ALA A 81 -2.14 0.31 10.12
CA ALA A 81 -2.55 1.51 9.41
C ALA A 81 -3.03 2.62 10.36
N ARG A 82 -3.88 2.26 11.32
CA ARG A 82 -4.45 3.22 12.28
C ARG A 82 -3.36 3.82 13.15
N ASP A 83 -2.52 2.98 13.75
CA ASP A 83 -1.44 3.42 14.63
C ASP A 83 -0.40 4.26 13.88
N THR A 84 -0.12 3.92 12.61
CA THR A 84 0.76 4.70 11.74
C THR A 84 0.17 6.08 11.45
N SER A 85 -1.11 6.15 11.07
CA SER A 85 -1.80 7.42 10.83
C SER A 85 -1.74 8.32 12.07
N PHE A 86 -2.09 7.79 13.25
CA PHE A 86 -2.05 8.55 14.49
C PHE A 86 -0.62 9.00 14.86
N ALA A 87 0.39 8.15 14.65
CA ALA A 87 1.77 8.47 14.99
C ALA A 87 2.37 9.61 14.15
N VAL A 88 1.83 9.88 12.96
CA VAL A 88 2.22 11.02 12.11
C VAL A 88 1.28 12.23 12.23
N GLY A 89 0.44 12.28 13.27
CA GLY A 89 -0.49 13.38 13.50
C GLY A 89 -1.80 13.31 12.72
N GLY A 90 -2.06 12.18 12.05
CA GLY A 90 -3.35 11.88 11.43
C GLY A 90 -4.42 11.46 12.44
N PRO A 91 -5.64 11.18 11.96
CA PRO A 91 -6.73 10.74 12.82
C PRO A 91 -6.47 9.36 13.41
N SER A 92 -7.01 9.13 14.60
CA SER A 92 -7.19 7.78 15.15
C SER A 92 -8.63 7.36 14.95
N TRP A 93 -8.87 6.06 14.83
CA TRP A 93 -10.21 5.48 14.75
C TRP A 93 -10.28 4.13 15.45
N THR A 94 -11.50 3.67 15.70
CA THR A 94 -11.76 2.31 16.20
C THR A 94 -11.61 1.32 15.06
N VAL A 95 -10.64 0.42 15.18
CA VAL A 95 -10.45 -0.69 14.24
C VAL A 95 -11.42 -1.81 14.62
N LYS A 96 -12.22 -2.29 13.65
CA LYS A 96 -13.01 -3.51 13.80
C LYS A 96 -12.08 -4.72 13.66
N PHE A 97 -12.25 -5.73 14.52
CA PHE A 97 -11.48 -6.98 14.51
C PHE A 97 -12.35 -8.16 14.04
N GLY A 98 -11.72 -9.33 13.88
CA GLY A 98 -12.38 -10.60 13.55
C GLY A 98 -12.20 -11.03 12.09
N ARG A 99 -11.28 -10.37 11.36
CA ARG A 99 -10.92 -10.82 10.02
C ARG A 99 -10.09 -12.09 10.12
N LYS A 100 -10.25 -13.00 9.15
CA LYS A 100 -9.48 -14.24 9.05
C LYS A 100 -8.46 -14.14 7.93
N ASP A 101 -7.31 -14.76 8.14
CA ASP A 101 -6.26 -14.83 7.14
C ASP A 101 -6.66 -15.71 5.96
N SER A 102 -6.26 -15.31 4.75
CA SER A 102 -6.54 -16.04 3.50
C SER A 102 -5.56 -17.21 3.34
N THR A 103 -6.02 -18.36 2.86
CA THR A 103 -5.14 -19.50 2.53
C THR A 103 -4.54 -19.44 1.12
N THR A 104 -4.91 -18.43 0.34
CA THR A 104 -4.43 -18.22 -1.03
C THR A 104 -4.04 -16.76 -1.28
N ALA A 105 -3.22 -16.55 -2.32
CA ALA A 105 -2.85 -15.24 -2.85
C ALA A 105 -3.18 -15.19 -4.35
N SER A 106 -3.36 -13.99 -4.90
CA SER A 106 -3.65 -13.82 -6.34
C SER A 106 -2.90 -12.65 -6.96
N ARG A 107 -1.77 -12.95 -7.60
CA ARG A 107 -1.01 -11.98 -8.39
C ARG A 107 -1.86 -11.29 -9.47
N ASP A 108 -2.76 -12.02 -10.12
CA ASP A 108 -3.60 -11.48 -11.18
C ASP A 108 -4.66 -10.52 -10.65
N LEU A 109 -5.26 -10.80 -9.49
CA LEU A 109 -6.12 -9.83 -8.82
C LEU A 109 -5.33 -8.59 -8.38
N ALA A 110 -4.11 -8.75 -7.85
CA ALA A 110 -3.27 -7.60 -7.52
C ALA A 110 -2.94 -6.74 -8.75
N ASN A 111 -2.66 -7.35 -9.91
CA ASN A 111 -2.41 -6.62 -11.16
C ASN A 111 -3.66 -5.92 -11.73
N SER A 112 -4.86 -6.47 -11.53
CA SER A 112 -6.10 -5.96 -12.12
C SER A 112 -6.88 -5.01 -11.21
N ASP A 113 -6.78 -5.15 -9.90
CA ASP A 113 -7.56 -4.36 -8.94
C ASP A 113 -6.80 -3.19 -8.33
N LEU A 114 -5.47 -3.22 -8.34
CA LEU A 114 -4.69 -2.09 -7.83
C LEU A 114 -4.61 -0.97 -8.86
N PRO A 115 -4.92 0.29 -8.47
CA PRO A 115 -4.77 1.43 -9.36
C PRO A 115 -3.32 1.60 -9.83
N PHE A 116 -3.18 1.90 -11.12
CA PHE A 116 -1.92 2.31 -11.71
C PHE A 116 -1.69 3.81 -11.54
N PHE A 117 -0.44 4.27 -11.41
CA PHE A 117 -0.12 5.69 -11.23
C PHE A 117 -0.55 6.58 -12.41
N GLY A 118 -0.66 6.01 -13.61
CA GLY A 118 -1.18 6.68 -14.81
C GLY A 118 -2.71 6.59 -14.99
N SER A 119 -3.46 6.07 -14.01
CA SER A 119 -4.92 5.95 -14.11
C SER A 119 -5.57 7.33 -14.11
N ASN A 120 -6.53 7.55 -15.02
CA ASN A 120 -7.38 8.74 -14.98
C ASN A 120 -8.46 8.63 -13.89
N VAL A 121 -9.13 9.76 -13.60
CA VAL A 121 -10.12 9.83 -12.51
C VAL A 121 -11.28 8.83 -12.66
N ASN A 122 -11.74 8.57 -13.89
CA ASN A 122 -12.83 7.62 -14.13
C ASN A 122 -12.39 6.18 -13.87
N GLN A 123 -11.15 5.83 -14.22
CA GLN A 123 -10.55 4.52 -13.91
C GLN A 123 -10.39 4.34 -12.40
N LEU A 124 -9.94 5.37 -11.68
CA LEU A 124 -9.85 5.35 -10.21
C LEU A 124 -11.22 5.11 -9.57
N ILE A 125 -12.23 5.88 -9.96
CA ILE A 125 -13.60 5.72 -9.45
C ILE A 125 -14.13 4.31 -9.75
N ALA A 126 -13.93 3.79 -10.96
CA ALA A 126 -14.38 2.45 -11.32
C ALA A 126 -13.67 1.35 -10.51
N ASN A 127 -12.34 1.45 -10.31
CA ASN A 127 -11.58 0.51 -9.50
C ASN A 127 -12.08 0.48 -8.04
N PHE A 128 -12.29 1.66 -7.46
CA PHE A 128 -12.81 1.79 -6.11
C PHE A 128 -14.26 1.30 -5.99
N ALA A 129 -15.10 1.56 -7.00
CA ALA A 129 -16.48 1.09 -7.03
C ALA A 129 -16.58 -0.44 -7.03
N ARG A 130 -15.66 -1.15 -7.71
CA ARG A 130 -15.58 -2.63 -7.63
C ARG A 130 -15.29 -3.15 -6.22
N LYS A 131 -14.78 -2.29 -5.33
CA LYS A 131 -14.55 -2.58 -3.90
C LYS A 131 -15.63 -1.99 -2.99
N GLY A 132 -16.77 -1.56 -3.56
CA GLY A 132 -17.90 -0.99 -2.84
C GLY A 132 -17.68 0.44 -2.37
N LEU A 133 -16.79 1.19 -3.01
CA LEU A 133 -16.33 2.49 -2.54
C LEU A 133 -16.79 3.60 -3.47
N SER A 134 -17.21 4.71 -2.89
CA SER A 134 -17.72 5.87 -3.61
C SER A 134 -16.58 6.74 -4.15
N ALA A 135 -16.92 7.66 -5.06
CA ALA A 135 -16.00 8.72 -5.48
C ALA A 135 -15.51 9.58 -4.30
N ARG A 136 -16.34 9.75 -3.25
CA ARG A 136 -15.92 10.43 -2.01
C ARG A 136 -14.81 9.65 -1.29
N ASP A 137 -14.90 8.32 -1.30
CA ASP A 137 -13.84 7.46 -0.73
C ASP A 137 -12.54 7.55 -1.53
N VAL A 138 -12.62 7.72 -2.87
CA VAL A 138 -11.43 7.97 -3.70
C VAL A 138 -10.70 9.20 -3.20
N VAL A 139 -11.41 10.34 -3.10
CA VAL A 139 -10.82 11.61 -2.65
C VAL A 139 -10.24 11.49 -1.23
N ALA A 140 -11.00 10.90 -0.32
CA ALA A 140 -10.56 10.74 1.07
C ALA A 140 -9.31 9.85 1.18
N LEU A 141 -9.26 8.72 0.47
CA LEU A 141 -8.14 7.76 0.54
C LEU A 141 -6.93 8.23 -0.26
N SER A 142 -7.09 9.04 -1.31
CA SER A 142 -5.96 9.72 -1.97
C SER A 142 -5.21 10.65 -1.02
N GLY A 143 -5.84 11.11 0.07
CA GLY A 143 -5.17 11.86 1.13
C GLY A 143 -4.03 11.09 1.81
N ALA A 144 -3.98 9.75 1.69
CA ALA A 144 -2.85 8.96 2.17
C ALA A 144 -1.51 9.36 1.52
N HIS A 145 -1.53 9.99 0.34
CA HIS A 145 -0.34 10.52 -0.34
C HIS A 145 0.25 11.78 0.32
N THR A 146 -0.26 12.21 1.48
CA THR A 146 0.29 13.34 2.25
C THR A 146 1.62 13.07 2.95
N ILE A 147 2.02 11.79 3.08
CA ILE A 147 3.29 11.36 3.69
C ILE A 147 4.14 10.61 2.65
N GLY A 148 5.20 9.91 3.07
CA GLY A 148 6.03 8.98 2.27
C GLY A 148 6.61 9.46 0.94
N GLN A 149 6.92 8.50 0.06
CA GLN A 149 7.75 8.71 -1.13
C GLN A 149 7.27 7.85 -2.31
N ALA A 150 7.52 8.36 -3.53
CA ALA A 150 7.26 7.69 -4.80
C ALA A 150 8.57 7.55 -5.61
N GLN A 151 8.68 6.49 -6.40
CA GLN A 151 9.81 6.29 -7.30
C GLN A 151 9.70 7.20 -8.53
N CYS A 152 10.82 7.68 -9.06
CA CYS A 152 10.83 8.61 -10.19
C CYS A 152 10.08 8.07 -11.42
N SER A 153 10.16 6.77 -11.67
CA SER A 153 9.48 6.10 -12.79
C SER A 153 7.96 6.22 -12.75
N THR A 154 7.35 6.50 -11.60
CA THR A 154 5.88 6.59 -11.48
C THR A 154 5.33 7.99 -11.79
N PHE A 155 6.20 8.99 -12.01
CA PHE A 155 5.78 10.35 -12.31
C PHE A 155 6.67 11.08 -13.33
N SER A 156 7.73 10.44 -13.84
CA SER A 156 8.69 11.03 -14.78
C SER A 156 8.00 11.58 -16.04
N ASP A 157 7.04 10.84 -16.59
CA ASP A 157 6.34 11.25 -17.80
C ASP A 157 5.56 12.55 -17.58
N ARG A 158 4.97 12.70 -16.40
CA ARG A 158 4.19 13.90 -16.04
C ARG A 158 5.07 15.14 -15.93
N ILE A 159 6.20 15.05 -15.21
CA ILE A 159 7.10 16.19 -15.00
C ILE A 159 7.87 16.59 -16.27
N ASN A 160 7.99 15.69 -17.25
CA ASN A 160 8.64 15.94 -18.54
C ASN A 160 7.64 16.27 -19.66
N SER A 161 6.34 16.25 -19.38
CA SER A 161 5.31 16.60 -20.34
C SER A 161 5.14 18.11 -20.49
N ASN A 162 4.61 18.56 -21.63
CA ASN A 162 4.20 19.95 -21.84
C ASN A 162 2.77 20.23 -21.30
N GLY A 163 2.35 19.50 -20.26
CA GLY A 163 1.03 19.65 -19.64
C GLY A 163 0.89 20.96 -18.86
N SER A 164 -0.35 21.44 -18.69
CA SER A 164 -0.68 22.62 -17.88
C SER A 164 -1.24 22.28 -16.50
N ASP A 165 -1.36 20.99 -16.16
CA ASP A 165 -1.93 20.49 -14.91
C ASP A 165 -0.89 20.31 -13.78
N ILE A 166 0.35 20.76 -14.00
CA ILE A 166 1.45 20.74 -13.02
C ILE A 166 2.10 22.12 -12.94
N ASP A 167 2.42 22.55 -11.72
CA ASP A 167 3.19 23.79 -11.53
C ASP A 167 4.57 23.67 -12.20
N ALA A 168 4.91 24.65 -13.04
CA ALA A 168 6.13 24.61 -13.85
C ALA A 168 7.41 24.65 -12.99
N GLY A 169 7.39 25.40 -11.87
CA GLY A 169 8.52 25.46 -10.94
C GLY A 169 8.73 24.14 -10.22
N PHE A 170 7.65 23.49 -9.78
CA PHE A 170 7.66 22.16 -9.20
C PHE A 170 8.18 21.11 -10.20
N ALA A 171 7.66 21.10 -11.44
CA ALA A 171 8.09 20.19 -12.49
C ALA A 171 9.59 20.34 -12.77
N SER A 172 10.08 21.56 -13.01
CA SER A 172 11.50 21.86 -13.24
C SER A 172 12.40 21.38 -12.09
N THR A 173 11.98 21.64 -10.85
CA THR A 173 12.71 21.21 -9.65
C THR A 173 12.79 19.68 -9.58
N ARG A 174 11.70 18.97 -9.86
CA ARG A 174 11.67 17.50 -9.84
C ARG A 174 12.46 16.90 -10.99
N THR A 175 12.40 17.45 -12.20
CA THR A 175 13.17 16.96 -13.36
C THR A 175 14.67 16.99 -13.08
N ARG A 176 15.17 18.06 -12.43
CA ARG A 176 16.58 18.13 -12.00
C ARG A 176 16.95 17.05 -10.99
N VAL A 177 16.08 16.76 -10.03
CA VAL A 177 16.31 15.70 -9.03
C VAL A 177 16.35 14.33 -9.71
N VAL A 178 15.42 14.06 -10.64
CA VAL A 178 15.39 12.80 -11.39
C VAL A 178 16.65 12.62 -12.25
N ALA A 179 17.05 13.65 -12.99
CA ALA A 179 18.25 13.62 -13.84
C ALA A 179 19.55 13.51 -13.02
N GLY A 180 19.61 14.15 -11.85
CA GLY A 180 20.78 14.10 -10.95
C GLY A 180 20.92 12.80 -10.16
N MET A 181 19.94 11.90 -10.22
CA MET A 181 19.97 10.59 -9.54
C MET A 181 20.40 9.44 -10.47
N GLN A 182 20.78 9.76 -11.71
CA GLN A 182 21.37 8.83 -12.69
C GLN A 182 22.91 8.81 -12.68
N ILE A 183 23.54 9.27 -11.58
CA ILE A 183 25.00 9.28 -11.38
C ILE A 183 25.38 8.40 -10.19
#